data_AF-A0A382NGX5-F1
#
_entry.id   AF-A0A382NGX5-F1
#
_cell.length_a   1.000
_cell.length_b   1.000
_cell.length_c   1.000
_cell.angle_alpha   90.00
_cell.angle_beta   90.00
_cell.angle_gamma   90.00
#
_symmetry.space_group_name_H-M   'P 1'
#
loop_
_entity.id
_entity.type
_entity.pdbx_description
1 polymer ?
#
loop_
_entity_poly.entity_id
_entity_poly.type
_entity_poly.pdbx_seq_one_letter_code
_entity_poly.pdbx_strand_id
1 'polypeptide(L)'
;MQSKDNPLMAVNADEGEPGTFKDRHILSTAPHQFLEGMLIAASVASVTEIYIYLRAEYPDCYAVLQKELRAIQQAGLVGDIKIHLRRGAGAYICGEESAMLESLEGKRGEPRHKPPFPATKGLFGRPTLVNNVETLYWIPEILGKGSAWFKDKGRAG
;
A
#
# COMPACT_ATOMS: atom_id res chain seq x y z
N MET A 1 -15.56 19.94 -2.45
CA MET A 1 -16.48 18.80 -2.19
C MET A 1 -15.86 17.59 -2.88
N GLN A 2 -15.20 16.68 -2.15
CA GLN A 2 -14.56 15.51 -2.76
C GLN A 2 -15.64 14.58 -3.33
N SER A 3 -15.51 14.21 -4.62
CA SER A 3 -16.43 13.30 -5.31
C SER A 3 -16.44 11.93 -4.62
N LYS A 4 -17.63 11.32 -4.51
CA LYS A 4 -17.80 9.93 -4.03
C LYS A 4 -17.12 8.90 -4.93
N ASP A 5 -16.62 9.30 -6.09
CA ASP A 5 -16.03 8.42 -7.11
C ASP A 5 -14.49 8.46 -7.17
N ASN A 6 -13.82 9.26 -6.32
CA ASN A 6 -12.36 9.29 -6.34
C ASN A 6 -11.78 7.90 -6.04
N PRO A 7 -10.65 7.52 -6.65
CA PRO A 7 -10.06 6.22 -6.38
C PRO A 7 -9.51 6.13 -4.95
N LEU A 8 -9.47 4.91 -4.44
CA LEU A 8 -8.83 4.54 -3.19
C LEU A 8 -7.50 3.85 -3.47
N MET A 9 -6.63 3.78 -2.47
CA MET A 9 -5.44 2.94 -2.52
C MET A 9 -5.40 2.00 -1.33
N ALA A 10 -5.14 0.72 -1.59
CA ALA A 10 -4.81 -0.26 -0.57
C ALA A 10 -3.35 -0.69 -0.75
N VAL A 11 -2.57 -0.59 0.33
CA VAL A 11 -1.19 -1.07 0.39
C VAL A 11 -1.18 -2.41 1.11
N ASN A 12 -0.70 -3.44 0.41
CA ASN A 12 -0.56 -4.78 0.95
C ASN A 12 0.81 -4.93 1.63
N ALA A 13 0.80 -4.98 2.96
CA ALA A 13 1.94 -5.24 3.83
C ALA A 13 1.69 -6.48 4.72
N ASP A 14 0.98 -7.49 4.19
CA ASP A 14 0.74 -8.74 4.92
C ASP A 14 1.97 -9.68 4.90
N GLU A 15 2.79 -9.65 3.83
CA GLU A 15 4.02 -10.44 3.63
C GLU A 15 3.94 -11.86 4.24
N GLY A 16 2.83 -12.57 4.02
CA GLY A 16 2.53 -13.84 4.68
C GLY A 16 3.39 -15.02 4.21
N GLU A 17 4.05 -14.90 3.06
CA GLU A 17 4.78 -15.98 2.41
C GLU A 17 6.00 -16.44 3.21
N PRO A 18 6.12 -17.76 3.53
CA PRO A 18 7.26 -18.28 4.25
C PRO A 18 8.60 -17.92 3.58
N GLY A 19 9.54 -17.40 4.37
CA GLY A 19 10.85 -16.99 3.89
C GLY A 19 10.91 -15.57 3.30
N THR A 20 9.79 -14.86 3.20
CA THR A 20 9.77 -13.45 2.78
C THR A 20 9.85 -12.50 3.99
N PHE A 21 10.67 -11.45 3.86
CA PHE A 21 10.88 -10.41 4.87
C PHE A 21 11.34 -9.07 4.25
N LYS A 22 11.19 -8.92 2.93
CA LYS A 22 11.60 -7.74 2.18
C LYS A 22 10.76 -6.51 2.56
N ASP A 23 9.46 -6.69 2.75
CA ASP A 23 8.55 -5.60 3.13
C ASP A 23 8.81 -5.21 4.57
N ARG A 24 8.98 -6.20 5.47
CA ARG A 24 9.44 -5.94 6.84
C ARG A 24 10.74 -5.15 6.87
N HIS A 25 11.71 -5.53 6.04
CA HIS A 25 13.00 -4.85 5.94
C HIS A 25 12.80 -3.39 5.50
N ILE A 26 12.13 -3.16 4.37
CA ILE A 26 11.83 -1.82 3.84
C ILE A 26 11.15 -0.95 4.90
N LEU A 27 10.09 -1.45 5.55
CA LEU A 27 9.34 -0.70 6.55
C LEU A 27 10.16 -0.37 7.80
N SER A 28 11.19 -1.16 8.11
CA SER A 28 12.01 -0.98 9.31
C SER A 28 13.27 -0.13 9.04
N THR A 29 13.83 -0.18 7.84
CA THR A 29 15.12 0.46 7.52
C THR A 29 14.98 1.70 6.63
N ALA A 30 13.98 1.72 5.73
CA ALA A 30 13.77 2.81 4.77
C ALA A 30 12.29 3.20 4.64
N PRO A 31 11.56 3.46 5.74
CA PRO A 31 10.13 3.74 5.70
C PRO A 31 9.80 5.00 4.89
N HIS A 32 10.64 6.04 4.92
CA HIS A 32 10.36 7.29 4.21
C HIS A 32 10.36 7.13 2.69
N GLN A 33 11.22 6.28 2.12
CA GLN A 33 11.22 6.03 0.68
C GLN A 33 9.92 5.33 0.24
N PHE A 34 9.45 4.36 1.03
CA PHE A 34 8.13 3.76 0.83
C PHE A 34 7.01 4.82 0.95
N LEU A 35 7.02 5.64 2.01
CA LEU A 35 5.99 6.66 2.24
C LEU A 35 5.97 7.73 1.14
N GLU A 36 7.12 8.15 0.64
CA GLU A 36 7.24 9.07 -0.49
C GLU A 36 6.63 8.44 -1.74
N GLY A 37 7.02 7.21 -2.08
CA GLY A 37 6.46 6.50 -3.23
C GLY A 37 4.95 6.29 -3.14
N MET A 38 4.44 6.00 -1.94
CA MET A 38 3.02 5.90 -1.64
C MET A 38 2.29 7.24 -1.90
N LEU A 39 2.84 8.36 -1.44
CA LEU A 39 2.26 9.69 -1.67
C LEU A 39 2.33 10.12 -3.16
N ILE A 40 3.43 9.81 -3.85
CA ILE A 40 3.57 10.05 -5.31
C ILE A 40 2.48 9.28 -6.05
N ALA A 41 2.34 7.97 -5.79
CA ALA A 41 1.34 7.13 -6.43
C ALA A 41 -0.09 7.65 -6.16
N ALA A 42 -0.38 8.04 -4.93
CA ALA A 42 -1.67 8.59 -4.56
C ALA A 42 -1.97 9.91 -5.27
N SER A 43 -0.98 10.81 -5.37
CA SER A 43 -1.11 12.08 -6.07
C SER A 43 -1.40 11.88 -7.56
N VAL A 44 -0.60 11.04 -8.25
CA VAL A 44 -0.77 10.75 -9.68
C VAL A 44 -2.13 10.13 -9.97
N ALA A 45 -2.58 9.22 -9.10
CA ALA A 45 -3.87 8.56 -9.27
C ALA A 45 -5.06 9.36 -8.73
N SER A 46 -4.86 10.58 -8.20
CA SER A 46 -5.92 11.39 -7.56
C SER A 46 -6.65 10.65 -6.42
N VAL A 47 -5.91 9.82 -5.68
CA VAL A 47 -6.43 9.06 -4.54
C VAL A 47 -6.67 9.99 -3.36
N THR A 48 -7.83 9.86 -2.71
CA THR A 48 -8.18 10.65 -1.52
C THR A 48 -7.94 9.91 -0.20
N GLU A 49 -7.96 8.57 -0.22
CA GLU A 49 -7.73 7.77 0.99
C GLU A 49 -6.85 6.56 0.70
N ILE A 50 -5.89 6.32 1.59
CA ILE A 50 -4.93 5.22 1.53
C ILE A 50 -5.15 4.32 2.75
N TYR A 51 -5.22 3.02 2.51
CA TYR A 51 -5.36 1.99 3.53
C TYR A 51 -4.13 1.10 3.52
N ILE A 52 -3.31 1.15 4.56
CA ILE A 52 -2.16 0.26 4.73
C ILE A 52 -2.61 -0.94 5.54
N TYR A 53 -2.62 -2.13 4.93
CA TYR A 53 -2.92 -3.39 5.62
C TYR A 53 -1.61 -4.05 6.05
N LEU A 54 -1.28 -3.91 7.33
CA LEU A 54 -0.08 -4.50 7.94
C LEU A 54 -0.46 -5.76 8.69
N ARG A 55 0.26 -6.87 8.47
CA ARG A 55 0.03 -8.10 9.23
C ARG A 55 0.17 -7.91 10.75
N ALA A 56 -0.51 -8.75 11.51
CA ALA A 56 -0.47 -8.69 12.98
C ALA A 56 0.93 -8.96 13.55
N GLU A 57 1.72 -9.79 12.86
CA GLU A 57 3.01 -10.30 13.32
C GLU A 57 4.16 -9.30 13.18
N TYR A 58 3.92 -8.10 12.65
CA TYR A 58 4.91 -7.01 12.54
C TYR A 58 4.63 -5.85 13.52
N PRO A 59 4.71 -6.06 14.86
CA PRO A 59 4.48 -5.00 15.84
C PRO A 59 5.51 -3.87 15.75
N ASP A 60 6.77 -4.18 15.40
CA ASP A 60 7.83 -3.18 15.27
C ASP A 60 7.57 -2.25 14.07
N CYS A 61 7.23 -2.81 12.91
CA CYS A 61 6.85 -2.03 11.73
C CYS A 61 5.60 -1.19 11.98
N TYR A 62 4.65 -1.71 12.77
CA TYR A 62 3.47 -0.95 13.18
C TYR A 62 3.87 0.31 13.98
N ALA A 63 4.75 0.18 14.96
CA ALA A 63 5.24 1.30 15.76
C ALA A 63 6.01 2.33 14.91
N VAL A 64 6.86 1.86 13.99
CA VAL A 64 7.57 2.72 13.03
C VAL A 64 6.58 3.48 12.16
N LEU A 65 5.64 2.78 11.49
CA LEU A 65 4.65 3.43 10.64
C LEU A 65 3.77 4.42 11.41
N GLN A 66 3.35 4.11 12.64
CA GLN A 66 2.61 5.05 13.46
C GLN A 66 3.41 6.33 13.78
N LYS A 67 4.71 6.20 14.01
CA LYS A 67 5.59 7.35 14.25
C LYS A 67 5.77 8.15 12.96
N GLU A 68 6.14 7.51 11.86
CA GLU A 68 6.48 8.21 10.62
C GLU A 68 5.25 8.79 9.91
N LEU A 69 4.09 8.13 9.96
CA LEU A 69 2.83 8.70 9.46
C LEU A 69 2.45 9.99 10.19
N ARG A 70 2.66 10.05 11.51
CA ARG A 70 2.46 11.28 12.29
C ARG A 70 3.45 12.37 11.88
N ALA A 71 4.72 12.00 11.67
CA ALA A 71 5.76 12.95 11.27
C ALA A 71 5.47 13.58 9.90
N ILE A 72 5.12 12.79 8.88
CA ILE A 72 4.81 13.32 7.54
C ILE A 72 3.53 14.15 7.53
N GLN A 73 2.57 13.82 8.40
CA GLN A 73 1.35 14.61 8.55
C GLN A 73 1.62 15.96 9.23
N GLN A 74 2.47 15.98 10.27
CA GLN A 74 2.92 17.21 10.92
C GLN A 74 3.76 18.10 10.00
N ALA A 75 4.54 17.48 9.10
CA ALA A 75 5.32 18.20 8.09
C ALA A 75 4.46 18.74 6.92
N GLY A 76 3.15 18.44 6.88
CA GLY A 76 2.26 18.91 5.81
C GLY A 76 2.42 18.19 4.47
N LEU A 77 3.18 17.08 4.42
CA LEU A 77 3.48 16.36 3.17
C LEU A 77 2.28 15.56 2.64
N VAL A 78 1.31 15.24 3.50
CA VAL A 78 0.15 14.40 3.17
C VAL A 78 -0.95 15.19 2.44
N GLY A 79 -0.98 16.53 2.57
CA GLY A 79 -2.05 17.36 2.01
C GLY A 79 -3.43 16.95 2.53
N ASP A 80 -4.39 16.79 1.62
CA ASP A 80 -5.78 16.40 1.92
C ASP A 80 -6.01 14.87 1.96
N ILE A 81 -4.96 14.06 1.76
CA ILE A 81 -5.07 12.60 1.70
C ILE A 81 -5.29 12.04 3.11
N LYS A 82 -6.27 11.15 3.27
CA LYS A 82 -6.47 10.42 4.53
C LYS A 82 -5.70 9.10 4.51
N ILE A 83 -4.90 8.83 5.54
CA ILE A 83 -4.13 7.58 5.65
C ILE A 83 -4.65 6.77 6.83
N HIS A 84 -5.01 5.52 6.56
CA HIS A 84 -5.52 4.56 7.53
C HIS A 84 -4.55 3.38 7.67
N LEU A 85 -3.93 3.25 8.85
CA LEU A 85 -3.12 2.07 9.17
C LEU A 85 -3.99 1.01 9.84
N ARG A 86 -4.17 -0.13 9.19
CA ARG A 86 -4.98 -1.28 9.66
C ARG A 86 -4.07 -2.47 9.94
N ARG A 87 -4.33 -3.13 11.07
CA ARG A 87 -3.67 -4.40 11.41
C ARG A 87 -4.53 -5.57 10.96
N GLY A 88 -3.91 -6.56 10.35
CA GLY A 88 -4.52 -7.86 10.08
C GLY A 88 -4.77 -8.66 11.35
N ALA A 89 -5.32 -9.85 11.18
CA ALA A 89 -5.69 -10.77 12.27
C ALA A 89 -5.02 -12.16 12.15
N GLY A 90 -3.86 -12.22 11.50
CA GLY A 90 -3.04 -13.45 11.39
C GLY A 90 -3.52 -14.46 10.34
N ALA A 91 -4.25 -14.02 9.32
CA ALA A 91 -4.76 -14.88 8.26
C ALA A 91 -3.93 -14.72 6.98
N TYR A 92 -3.14 -15.75 6.63
CA TYR A 92 -2.30 -15.78 5.42
C TYR A 92 -3.09 -15.46 4.13
N ILE A 93 -4.36 -15.89 4.06
CA ILE A 93 -5.22 -15.62 2.90
C ILE A 93 -5.44 -14.12 2.65
N CYS A 94 -5.30 -13.27 3.67
CA CYS A 94 -5.40 -11.81 3.53
C CYS A 94 -4.19 -11.20 2.80
N GLY A 95 -3.16 -11.99 2.47
CA GLY A 95 -2.13 -11.60 1.52
C GLY A 95 -2.64 -11.57 0.07
N GLU A 96 -3.73 -12.28 -0.24
CA GLU A 96 -4.42 -12.16 -1.54
C GLU A 96 -5.16 -10.81 -1.61
N GLU A 97 -4.99 -10.12 -2.73
CA GLU A 97 -5.50 -8.78 -2.98
C GLU A 97 -6.96 -8.59 -2.57
N SER A 98 -7.88 -9.45 -3.04
CA SER A 98 -9.31 -9.27 -2.80
C SER A 98 -9.76 -9.71 -1.41
N ALA A 99 -9.13 -10.74 -0.83
CA ALA A 99 -9.33 -11.13 0.57
C ALA A 99 -8.86 -10.02 1.54
N MET A 100 -7.76 -9.34 1.22
CA MET A 100 -7.31 -8.14 1.96
C MET A 100 -8.39 -7.05 1.97
N LEU A 101 -9.04 -6.80 0.82
CA LEU A 101 -10.11 -5.79 0.73
C LEU A 101 -11.33 -6.16 1.58
N GLU A 102 -11.73 -7.44 1.60
CA GLU A 102 -12.80 -7.91 2.49
C GLU A 102 -12.42 -7.73 3.96
N SER A 103 -11.17 -8.03 4.33
CA SER A 103 -10.67 -7.82 5.69
C SER A 103 -10.65 -6.33 6.08
N LEU A 104 -10.26 -5.44 5.16
CA LEU A 104 -10.31 -3.98 5.35
C LEU A 104 -11.74 -3.47 5.52
N GLU A 105 -12.73 -4.12 4.91
CA GLU A 105 -14.16 -3.85 5.08
C GLU A 105 -14.77 -4.45 6.36
N GLY A 106 -13.97 -5.15 7.18
CA GLY A 106 -14.41 -5.78 8.42
C GLY A 106 -15.14 -7.11 8.23
N LYS A 107 -15.03 -7.71 7.04
CA LYS A 107 -15.60 -9.02 6.71
C LYS A 107 -14.53 -10.11 6.85
N ARG A 108 -14.95 -11.36 6.65
CA ARG A 108 -14.01 -12.49 6.55
C ARG A 108 -13.15 -12.30 5.31
N GLY A 109 -11.85 -12.58 5.41
CA GLY A 109 -10.89 -12.48 4.29
C GLY A 109 -11.08 -13.57 3.25
N GLU A 110 -12.26 -13.64 2.64
CA GLU A 110 -12.59 -14.58 1.57
C GLU A 110 -12.32 -13.90 0.21
N PRO A 111 -11.55 -14.51 -0.70
CA PRO A 111 -11.29 -13.92 -2.01
C PRO A 111 -12.59 -13.63 -2.79
N ARG A 112 -12.62 -12.49 -3.47
CA ARG A 112 -13.74 -12.14 -4.36
C ARG A 112 -13.57 -12.82 -5.72
N HIS A 113 -14.69 -13.20 -6.32
CA HIS A 113 -14.69 -13.61 -7.73
C HIS A 113 -14.27 -12.43 -8.63
N LYS A 114 -13.31 -12.66 -9.52
CA LYS A 114 -12.88 -11.73 -10.57
C LYS A 114 -13.47 -12.24 -11.90
N PRO A 115 -14.15 -11.40 -12.71
CA PRO A 115 -14.53 -9.98 -12.50
C PRO A 115 -15.68 -9.77 -11.48
N PRO A 116 -15.83 -8.56 -10.89
CA PRO A 116 -15.10 -7.32 -11.22
C PRO A 116 -13.71 -7.22 -10.58
N PHE A 117 -12.78 -6.55 -11.26
CA PHE A 117 -11.42 -6.31 -10.75
C PHE A 117 -11.39 -5.14 -9.76
N PRO A 118 -10.47 -5.13 -8.78
CA PRO A 118 -10.37 -4.04 -7.79
C PRO A 118 -10.20 -2.63 -8.40
N ALA A 119 -9.52 -2.55 -9.55
CA ALA A 119 -9.35 -1.30 -10.29
C ALA A 119 -10.67 -0.67 -10.73
N THR A 120 -11.75 -1.46 -10.91
CA THR A 120 -13.09 -0.95 -11.22
C THR A 120 -14.00 -0.96 -9.99
N LYS A 121 -13.96 -2.04 -9.20
CA LYS A 121 -14.78 -2.21 -7.99
C LYS A 121 -14.00 -2.94 -6.89
N GLY A 122 -13.22 -2.18 -6.14
CA GLY A 122 -12.40 -2.64 -5.03
C GLY A 122 -13.01 -2.29 -3.68
N LEU A 123 -12.23 -1.60 -2.85
CA LEU A 123 -12.57 -1.25 -1.48
C LEU A 123 -13.82 -0.36 -1.43
N PHE A 124 -14.80 -0.73 -0.61
CA PHE A 124 -16.10 -0.06 -0.48
C PHE A 124 -16.85 0.09 -1.83
N GLY A 125 -16.57 -0.81 -2.78
CA GLY A 125 -17.16 -0.76 -4.12
C GLY A 125 -16.63 0.37 -5.01
N ARG A 126 -15.51 1.02 -4.66
CA ARG A 126 -14.90 2.11 -5.43
C ARG A 126 -13.67 1.62 -6.22
N PRO A 127 -13.27 2.30 -7.31
CA PRO A 127 -12.00 2.04 -7.98
C PRO A 127 -10.85 2.05 -6.97
N THR A 128 -10.07 0.98 -6.91
CA THR A 128 -9.00 0.83 -5.91
C THR A 128 -7.71 0.38 -6.55
N LEU A 129 -6.65 1.14 -6.32
CA LEU A 129 -5.28 0.72 -6.61
C LEU A 129 -4.82 -0.19 -5.49
N VAL A 130 -4.37 -1.40 -5.81
CA VAL A 130 -3.73 -2.28 -4.82
C VAL A 130 -2.27 -2.47 -5.20
N ASN A 131 -1.36 -2.13 -4.29
CA ASN A 131 0.07 -2.25 -4.51
C ASN A 131 0.76 -2.90 -3.30
N ASN A 132 1.84 -3.64 -3.55
CA ASN A 132 2.73 -4.11 -2.50
C ASN A 132 3.64 -2.97 -2.01
N VAL A 133 4.17 -3.10 -0.79
CA VAL A 133 5.16 -2.17 -0.21
C VAL A 133 6.36 -1.96 -1.14
N GLU A 134 6.96 -3.03 -1.65
CA GLU A 134 8.13 -2.96 -2.52
C GLU A 134 7.84 -2.22 -3.84
N THR A 135 6.64 -2.42 -4.41
CA THR A 135 6.23 -1.70 -5.62
C THR A 135 6.26 -0.19 -5.41
N LEU A 136 5.73 0.28 -4.27
CA LEU A 136 5.72 1.71 -3.94
C LEU A 136 7.11 2.22 -3.55
N TYR A 137 7.92 1.41 -2.87
CA TYR A 137 9.29 1.73 -2.49
C TYR A 137 10.19 2.10 -3.70
N TRP A 138 9.97 1.48 -4.86
CA TRP A 138 10.76 1.78 -6.06
C TRP A 138 10.35 3.05 -6.79
N ILE A 139 9.18 3.62 -6.49
CA ILE A 139 8.65 4.79 -7.24
C ILE A 139 9.59 6.01 -7.17
N PRO A 140 10.10 6.45 -6.01
CA PRO A 140 10.98 7.62 -5.94
C PRO A 140 12.27 7.43 -6.74
N GLU A 141 12.86 6.25 -6.68
CA GLU A 141 14.07 5.87 -7.43
C GLU A 141 13.83 5.88 -8.95
N ILE A 142 12.72 5.29 -9.41
CA ILE A 142 12.32 5.30 -10.82
C ILE A 142 12.08 6.73 -11.30
N LEU A 143 11.45 7.57 -10.48
CA LEU A 143 11.17 8.96 -10.83
C LEU A 143 12.46 9.79 -10.92
N GLY A 144 13.37 9.62 -9.95
CA GLY A 144 14.63 10.36 -9.88
C GLY A 144 15.65 9.95 -10.95
N LYS A 145 15.72 8.65 -11.31
CA LYS A 145 16.69 8.12 -12.29
C LYS A 145 16.12 7.92 -13.69
N GLY A 146 14.80 8.03 -13.83
CA GLY A 146 14.08 7.84 -15.08
C GLY A 146 13.79 6.37 -15.40
N SER A 147 12.73 6.15 -16.18
CA SER A 147 12.25 4.78 -16.49
C SER A 147 13.25 3.93 -17.29
N ALA A 148 14.12 4.56 -18.09
CA ALA A 148 15.17 3.86 -18.83
C ALA A 148 16.15 3.14 -17.89
N TRP A 149 16.54 3.79 -16.79
CA TRP A 149 17.45 3.20 -15.79
C TRP A 149 16.86 1.93 -15.15
N PHE A 150 15.56 1.92 -14.84
CA PHE A 150 14.93 0.75 -14.24
C PHE A 150 14.73 -0.39 -15.24
N LYS A 151 14.37 -0.07 -16.49
CA LYS A 151 14.23 -1.05 -17.58
C LYS A 151 15.55 -1.76 -17.91
N ASP A 152 16.67 -1.10 -17.68
CA ASP A 152 18.03 -1.60 -17.82
C ASP A 152 18.45 -2.56 -16.68
N LYS A 153 17.55 -2.93 -15.76
CA LYS A 153 17.83 -3.91 -14.69
C LYS A 153 17.06 -5.20 -14.96
N GLY A 154 17.74 -6.24 -15.44
CA GLY A 154 17.12 -7.53 -15.71
C GLY A 154 17.77 -8.28 -16.86
N ARG A 155 17.06 -9.25 -17.43
CA ARG A 155 17.64 -10.28 -18.32
C ARG A 155 18.21 -9.78 -19.67
N ALA A 156 18.18 -8.49 -19.95
CA ALA A 156 18.82 -7.87 -21.12
C ALA A 156 19.32 -6.43 -20.82
N GLY A 157 19.72 -6.16 -19.57
CA GLY A 157 20.41 -4.93 -19.17
C GLY A 157 21.85 -5.19 -18.75
#